data_AF-A0A2S7JX44-F1
#
_entry.id   AF-A0A2S7JX44-F1
#
_cell.length_a   1.000
_cell.length_b   1.000
_cell.length_c   1.000
_cell.angle_alpha   90.00
_cell.angle_beta   90.00
_cell.angle_gamma   90.00
#
_symmetry.space_group_name_H-M   'P 1'
#
loop_
_entity.id
_entity.type
_entity.pdbx_description
1 polymer ?
#
loop_
_entity_poly.entity_id
_entity_poly.type
_entity_poly.pdbx_seq_one_letter_code
_entity_poly.pdbx_strand_id
1 'polypeptide(L)'
;MLQRMEKQMGTRFIFIEYGNKDIYFKELKYSLMTLKSLHDLTADDVYVYTERVDRYKNLPITPVSIKDDVASYSLGGSYHFRIKPMVIRRALQELPVSNNLFFVDTDTYIKSSLSQRISEIKPDVVLMNEFEKTNPYAGSVLNNLLLPSGLM
;
A
#
# COMPACT_ATOMS: atom_id res chain seq x y z
N MET A 1 -13.72 -6.18 -29.08
CA MET A 1 -14.65 -6.54 -27.98
C MET A 1 -13.91 -6.26 -26.69
N LEU A 2 -14.10 -5.08 -26.08
CA LEU A 2 -13.42 -4.75 -24.82
C LEU A 2 -13.95 -5.68 -23.73
N GLN A 3 -13.08 -6.50 -23.15
CA GLN A 3 -13.38 -7.18 -21.89
C GLN A 3 -13.75 -6.09 -20.88
N ARG A 4 -15.00 -6.14 -20.42
CA ARG A 4 -15.51 -5.28 -19.35
C ARG A 4 -14.72 -5.69 -18.10
N MET A 5 -13.78 -4.85 -17.69
CA MET A 5 -12.93 -5.10 -16.53
C MET A 5 -13.83 -5.14 -15.29
N GLU A 6 -13.84 -6.28 -14.60
CA GLU A 6 -14.66 -6.48 -13.42
C GLU A 6 -14.27 -5.46 -12.33
N LYS A 7 -15.26 -4.75 -11.80
CA LYS A 7 -15.10 -3.94 -10.60
C LYS A 7 -14.80 -4.90 -9.46
N GLN A 8 -13.54 -4.98 -9.04
CA GLN A 8 -13.14 -5.78 -7.89
C GLN A 8 -13.71 -5.13 -6.63
N MET A 9 -14.94 -5.51 -6.26
CA MET A 9 -15.64 -4.97 -5.10
C MET A 9 -14.78 -5.14 -3.85
N GLY A 10 -14.40 -4.02 -3.23
CA GLY A 10 -13.81 -4.00 -1.89
C GLY A 10 -12.28 -3.95 -1.82
N THR A 11 -11.55 -3.63 -2.89
CA THR A 11 -10.09 -3.43 -2.80
C THR A 11 -9.75 -1.94 -2.68
N ARG A 12 -8.97 -1.57 -1.66
CA ARG A 12 -8.43 -0.21 -1.51
C ARG A 12 -6.92 -0.22 -1.65
N PHE A 13 -6.40 0.69 -2.44
CA PHE A 13 -4.96 0.92 -2.58
C PHE A 13 -4.56 2.13 -1.73
N ILE A 14 -3.46 2.02 -1.02
CA ILE A 14 -2.85 3.12 -0.29
C ILE A 14 -1.41 3.32 -0.76
N PHE A 15 -1.06 4.59 -0.94
CA PHE A 15 0.31 5.05 -1.13
C PHE A 15 0.68 5.95 0.04
N ILE A 16 1.96 5.97 0.39
CA ILE A 16 2.48 6.77 1.50
C ILE A 16 3.66 7.58 0.97
N GLU A 17 3.50 8.90 0.88
CA GLU A 17 4.54 9.84 0.49
C GLU A 17 4.85 10.76 1.66
N TYR A 18 6.06 10.67 2.19
CA TYR A 18 6.50 11.46 3.34
C TYR A 18 7.94 11.93 3.16
N GLY A 19 8.29 13.01 3.85
CA GLY A 19 9.57 13.67 3.70
C GLY A 19 9.57 14.76 2.63
N ASN A 20 10.77 15.19 2.23
CA ASN A 20 10.96 16.42 1.45
C ASN A 20 11.63 16.20 0.08
N LYS A 21 11.64 14.96 -0.43
CA LYS A 21 12.26 14.68 -1.74
C LYS A 21 11.20 14.69 -2.83
N ASP A 22 11.37 15.58 -3.80
CA ASP A 22 10.45 15.70 -4.94
C ASP A 22 10.39 14.44 -5.82
N ILE A 23 11.43 13.61 -5.79
CA ILE A 23 11.45 12.34 -6.51
C ILE A 23 10.33 11.39 -6.07
N TYR A 24 9.99 11.35 -4.77
CA TYR A 24 8.93 10.47 -4.25
C TYR A 24 7.55 10.84 -4.81
N PHE A 25 7.31 12.13 -5.01
CA PHE A 25 6.09 12.60 -5.68
C PHE A 25 6.04 12.15 -7.15
N LYS A 26 7.16 12.20 -7.87
CA LYS A 26 7.23 11.77 -9.28
C LYS A 26 7.06 10.26 -9.42
N GLU A 27 7.75 9.50 -8.59
CA GLU A 27 7.62 8.04 -8.49
C GLU A 27 6.17 7.65 -8.22
N LEU A 28 5.58 8.19 -7.15
CA LEU A 28 4.19 7.90 -6.78
C LEU A 28 3.23 8.25 -7.92
N LYS A 29 3.39 9.41 -8.57
CA LYS A 29 2.55 9.78 -9.73
C LYS A 29 2.65 8.75 -10.85
N TYR A 30 3.86 8.29 -11.17
CA TYR A 30 4.06 7.29 -12.20
C TYR A 30 3.43 5.94 -11.80
N SER A 31 3.62 5.52 -10.54
CA SER A 31 3.01 4.32 -9.99
C SER A 31 1.47 4.37 -10.05
N LEU A 32 0.87 5.47 -9.60
CA LEU A 32 -0.58 5.73 -9.70
C LEU A 32 -1.09 5.64 -11.13
N MET A 33 -0.37 6.23 -12.09
CA MET A 33 -0.74 6.18 -13.50
C MET A 33 -0.75 4.74 -14.02
N THR A 34 0.26 3.92 -13.66
CA THR A 34 0.27 2.51 -14.06
C THR A 34 -0.87 1.72 -13.43
N LEU A 35 -1.13 1.92 -12.13
CA LEU A 35 -2.26 1.28 -11.42
C LEU A 35 -3.59 1.61 -12.11
N LYS A 36 -3.90 2.90 -12.29
CA LYS A 36 -5.16 3.34 -12.88
C LYS A 36 -5.29 3.02 -14.37
N SER A 37 -4.18 2.82 -15.09
CA SER A 37 -4.22 2.37 -16.49
C SER A 37 -4.64 0.91 -16.65
N LEU A 38 -4.47 0.12 -15.57
CA LEU A 38 -4.69 -1.33 -15.55
C LEU A 38 -5.94 -1.72 -14.74
N HIS A 39 -6.61 -0.76 -14.11
CA HIS A 39 -7.75 -0.98 -13.22
C HIS A 39 -8.76 0.18 -13.33
N ASP A 40 -10.06 -0.15 -13.35
CA ASP A 40 -11.14 0.84 -13.31
C ASP A 40 -11.39 1.31 -11.86
N LEU A 41 -10.55 2.22 -11.38
CA LEU A 41 -10.54 2.72 -10.00
C LEU A 41 -11.12 4.13 -9.90
N THR A 42 -12.01 4.33 -8.93
CA THR A 42 -12.54 5.63 -8.52
C THR A 42 -11.64 6.30 -7.47
N ALA A 43 -12.02 7.50 -7.02
CA ALA A 43 -11.28 8.19 -5.96
C ALA A 43 -11.39 7.48 -4.59
N ASP A 44 -12.48 6.75 -4.36
CA ASP A 44 -12.72 6.00 -3.12
C ASP A 44 -11.93 4.67 -3.05
N ASP A 45 -11.27 4.29 -4.14
CA ASP A 45 -10.47 3.07 -4.22
C ASP A 45 -8.97 3.33 -3.97
N VAL A 46 -8.52 4.58 -4.01
CA VAL A 46 -7.09 4.94 -3.96
C VAL A 46 -6.85 6.09 -3.00
N TYR A 47 -6.06 5.85 -1.95
CA TYR A 47 -5.73 6.85 -0.95
C TYR A 47 -4.23 7.18 -0.97
N VAL A 48 -3.89 8.45 -0.83
CA VAL A 48 -2.49 8.90 -0.73
C VAL A 48 -2.30 9.60 0.61
N TYR A 49 -1.60 8.95 1.53
CA TYR A 49 -1.22 9.51 2.81
C TYR A 49 0.03 10.38 2.63
N THR A 50 -0.08 11.69 2.90
CA THR A 50 0.99 12.67 2.61
C THR A 50 0.97 13.87 3.54
N GLU A 51 2.12 14.53 3.69
CA GLU A 51 2.24 15.85 4.32
C GLU A 51 1.74 17.00 3.40
N ARG A 52 1.53 16.71 2.10
CA ARG A 52 1.31 17.68 1.03
C ARG A 52 0.07 17.36 0.19
N VAL A 53 -1.09 17.30 0.84
CA VAL A 53 -2.38 16.96 0.20
C VAL A 53 -2.70 17.81 -1.05
N ASP A 54 -2.28 19.08 -1.06
CA ASP A 54 -2.51 20.01 -2.18
C ASP A 54 -1.88 19.54 -3.50
N ARG A 55 -0.81 18.73 -3.45
CA ARG A 55 -0.17 18.17 -4.65
C ARG A 55 -1.08 17.20 -5.41
N TYR A 56 -2.11 16.69 -4.74
CA TYR A 56 -2.96 15.60 -5.21
C TYR A 56 -4.41 16.01 -5.47
N LYS A 57 -4.81 17.23 -5.10
CA LYS A 57 -6.21 17.71 -5.14
C LYS A 57 -6.91 17.61 -6.51
N ASN A 58 -6.13 17.58 -7.59
CA ASN A 58 -6.65 17.51 -8.96
C ASN A 58 -6.55 16.09 -9.56
N LEU A 59 -6.16 15.09 -8.77
CA LEU A 59 -6.06 13.71 -9.21
C LEU A 59 -7.29 12.92 -8.73
N PRO A 60 -7.75 11.90 -9.49
CA PRO A 60 -8.89 11.07 -9.13
C PRO A 60 -8.51 10.01 -8.07
N ILE A 61 -8.07 10.48 -6.91
CA ILE A 61 -7.64 9.74 -5.72
C ILE A 61 -8.06 10.54 -4.47
N THR A 62 -8.04 9.92 -3.29
CA THR A 62 -8.32 10.58 -2.01
C THR A 62 -7.02 10.91 -1.27
N PRO A 63 -6.58 12.19 -1.20
CA PRO A 63 -5.42 12.55 -0.40
C PRO A 63 -5.79 12.61 1.09
N VAL A 64 -4.94 12.03 1.94
CA VAL A 64 -5.12 11.99 3.40
C VAL A 64 -3.92 12.66 4.06
N SER A 65 -4.16 13.67 4.88
CA SER A 65 -3.08 14.35 5.59
C SER A 65 -2.50 13.48 6.70
N ILE A 66 -1.16 13.39 6.72
CA ILE A 66 -0.37 12.85 7.86
C ILE A 66 0.53 13.90 8.49
N LYS A 67 0.41 15.17 8.09
CA LYS A 67 1.32 16.26 8.47
C LYS A 67 1.51 16.36 9.99
N ASP A 68 0.42 16.28 10.74
CA ASP A 68 0.45 16.41 12.20
C ASP A 68 0.87 15.10 12.90
N ASP A 69 0.88 13.98 12.18
CA ASP A 69 1.23 12.66 12.69
C ASP A 69 2.73 12.35 12.56
N VAL A 70 3.44 12.97 11.60
CA VAL A 70 4.82 12.61 11.22
C VAL A 70 5.77 12.55 12.41
N ALA A 71 5.71 13.53 13.31
CA ALA A 71 6.57 13.57 14.49
C ALA A 71 6.32 12.36 15.41
N SER A 72 5.05 12.04 15.70
CA SER A 72 4.67 10.89 16.51
C SER A 72 5.01 9.56 15.82
N TYR A 73 4.74 9.49 14.52
CA TYR A 73 4.95 8.27 13.74
C TYR A 73 6.43 7.94 13.59
N SER A 74 7.29 8.94 13.53
CA SER A 74 8.75 8.78 13.42
C SER A 74 9.50 8.79 14.76
N LEU A 75 8.81 8.77 15.90
CA LEU A 75 9.44 8.89 17.24
C LEU A 75 10.32 10.14 17.36
N GLY A 76 9.78 11.30 16.96
CA GLY A 76 10.51 12.57 16.91
C GLY A 76 11.63 12.58 15.88
N GLY A 77 11.53 11.78 14.82
CA GLY A 77 12.55 11.64 13.77
C GLY A 77 13.61 10.57 14.05
N SER A 78 13.65 9.97 15.25
CA SER A 78 14.63 8.93 15.58
C SER A 78 14.46 7.64 14.76
N TYR A 79 13.25 7.37 14.25
CA TYR A 79 12.99 6.28 13.33
C TYR A 79 11.99 6.68 12.23
N HIS A 80 12.50 7.35 11.21
CA HIS A 80 11.71 7.91 10.11
C HIS A 80 10.88 6.86 9.35
N PHE A 81 11.40 5.65 9.13
CA PHE A 81 10.69 4.60 8.38
C PHE A 81 9.48 4.00 9.11
N ARG A 82 9.32 4.27 10.42
CA ARG A 82 8.15 3.86 11.19
C ARG A 82 6.85 4.51 10.71
N ILE A 83 6.94 5.57 9.92
CA ILE A 83 5.77 6.23 9.31
C ILE A 83 4.95 5.23 8.48
N LYS A 84 5.59 4.37 7.68
CA LYS A 84 4.87 3.38 6.86
C LYS A 84 3.95 2.45 7.67
N PRO A 85 4.45 1.66 8.65
CA PRO A 85 3.59 0.78 9.44
C PRO A 85 2.54 1.53 10.27
N MET A 86 2.82 2.75 10.74
CA MET A 86 1.84 3.55 11.47
C MET A 86 0.69 4.02 10.58
N VAL A 87 0.99 4.45 9.36
CA VAL A 87 -0.02 4.83 8.36
C VAL A 87 -0.84 3.60 7.92
N ILE A 88 -0.20 2.45 7.69
CA ILE A 88 -0.92 1.21 7.36
C ILE A 88 -1.89 0.85 8.49
N ARG A 89 -1.45 0.91 9.75
CA ARG A 89 -2.31 0.69 10.92
C ARG A 89 -3.50 1.67 10.95
N ARG A 90 -3.24 2.96 10.71
CA ARG A 90 -4.29 3.98 10.65
C ARG A 90 -5.31 3.68 9.55
N ALA A 91 -4.84 3.36 8.35
CA ALA A 91 -5.68 3.00 7.22
C ALA A 91 -6.56 1.77 7.52
N LEU A 92 -6.01 0.74 8.17
CA LEU A 92 -6.78 -0.44 8.60
C LEU A 92 -7.88 -0.11 9.64
N GLN A 93 -7.72 0.97 10.42
CA GLN A 93 -8.70 1.41 11.42
C GLN A 93 -9.78 2.32 10.83
N GLU A 94 -9.40 3.19 9.90
CA GLU A 94 -10.28 4.20 9.31
C GLU A 94 -11.10 3.65 8.13
N LEU A 95 -10.53 2.72 7.37
CA LEU A 95 -11.16 2.20 6.17
C LEU A 95 -12.04 0.98 6.53
N PRO A 96 -13.29 0.90 6.04
CA PRO A 96 -14.22 -0.18 6.34
C PRO A 96 -13.63 -1.60 6.23
N VAL A 97 -13.86 -2.40 7.28
CA VAL A 97 -13.29 -3.74 7.54
C VAL A 97 -13.63 -4.79 6.47
N SER A 98 -14.68 -4.58 5.67
CA SER A 98 -15.09 -5.52 4.62
C SER A 98 -14.18 -5.52 3.36
N ASN A 99 -13.08 -4.75 3.39
CA ASN A 99 -12.29 -4.46 2.21
C ASN A 99 -10.82 -4.86 2.39
N ASN A 100 -10.22 -5.43 1.33
CA ASN A 100 -8.78 -5.67 1.28
C ASN A 100 -8.03 -4.34 1.16
N LEU A 101 -6.94 -4.19 1.92
CA LEU A 101 -6.07 -3.01 1.89
C LEU A 101 -4.72 -3.36 1.27
N PHE A 102 -4.35 -2.66 0.19
CA PHE A 102 -3.09 -2.83 -0.51
C PHE A 102 -2.21 -1.62 -0.34
N PHE A 103 -1.14 -1.77 0.43
CA PHE A 103 -0.06 -0.79 0.41
C PHE A 103 0.83 -1.00 -0.81
N VAL A 104 1.05 0.07 -1.57
CA VAL A 104 1.94 0.10 -2.73
C VAL A 104 3.04 1.13 -2.48
N ASP A 105 4.29 0.70 -2.59
CA ASP A 105 5.43 1.62 -2.50
C ASP A 105 5.45 2.58 -3.68
N THR A 106 5.93 3.81 -3.45
CA THR A 106 5.87 4.90 -4.42
C THR A 106 6.64 4.62 -5.70
N ASP A 107 7.72 3.83 -5.62
CA ASP A 107 8.60 3.43 -6.71
C ASP A 107 8.16 2.13 -7.41
N THR A 108 6.92 1.68 -7.20
CA THR A 108 6.39 0.47 -7.84
C THR A 108 5.90 0.74 -9.27
N TYR A 109 6.39 -0.02 -10.24
CA TYR A 109 5.87 -0.04 -11.61
C TYR A 109 4.99 -1.27 -11.87
N ILE A 110 3.69 -1.06 -12.11
CA ILE A 110 2.73 -2.15 -12.30
C ILE A 110 2.64 -2.50 -13.79
N LYS A 111 3.07 -3.71 -14.15
CA LYS A 111 3.17 -4.18 -15.54
C LYS A 111 1.90 -4.86 -16.07
N SER A 112 1.04 -5.34 -15.17
CA SER A 112 -0.16 -6.10 -15.49
C SER A 112 -1.19 -5.95 -14.37
N SER A 113 -2.46 -6.24 -14.65
CA SER A 113 -3.52 -6.21 -13.63
C SER A 113 -3.12 -7.04 -12.41
N LEU A 114 -3.31 -6.46 -11.22
CA LEU A 114 -3.08 -7.11 -9.94
C LEU A 114 -4.24 -8.02 -9.52
N SER A 115 -5.39 -7.97 -10.19
CA SER A 115 -6.63 -8.60 -9.70
C SER A 115 -6.49 -10.09 -9.42
N GLN A 116 -5.78 -10.82 -10.29
CA GLN A 116 -5.50 -12.24 -10.09
C GLN A 116 -4.62 -12.46 -8.85
N ARG A 117 -3.51 -11.73 -8.73
CA ARG A 117 -2.59 -11.85 -7.58
C ARG A 117 -3.28 -11.50 -6.26
N ILE A 118 -4.14 -10.48 -6.28
CA ILE A 118 -4.95 -10.08 -5.12
C ILE A 118 -5.88 -11.23 -4.68
N SER A 119 -6.49 -11.95 -5.62
CA SER A 119 -7.36 -13.09 -5.31
C SER A 119 -6.64 -14.30 -4.73
N GLU A 120 -5.31 -14.38 -4.90
CA GLU A 120 -4.47 -15.46 -4.39
C GLU A 120 -4.03 -15.23 -2.93
N ILE A 121 -4.19 -14.01 -2.38
CA ILE A 121 -3.74 -13.67 -1.03
C ILE A 121 -4.64 -14.33 0.01
N LYS A 122 -4.00 -15.03 0.96
CA LYS A 122 -4.66 -15.67 2.11
C LYS A 122 -4.02 -15.20 3.42
N PRO A 123 -4.75 -15.16 4.54
CA PRO A 123 -4.24 -14.68 5.83
C PRO A 123 -3.01 -15.44 6.35
N ASP A 124 -2.83 -16.69 5.93
CA ASP A 124 -1.77 -17.61 6.33
C ASP A 124 -0.61 -17.68 5.32
N VAL A 125 -0.65 -16.90 4.23
CA VAL A 125 0.36 -16.93 3.17
C VAL A 125 1.18 -15.64 3.15
N VAL A 126 2.50 -15.79 3.27
CA VAL A 126 3.46 -14.71 3.03
C VAL A 126 4.14 -14.94 1.68
N LEU A 127 3.57 -14.38 0.61
CA LEU A 127 4.05 -14.57 -0.77
C LEU A 127 5.53 -14.18 -0.96
N MET A 128 6.00 -13.20 -0.20
CA MET A 128 7.40 -12.77 -0.26
C MET A 128 8.36 -13.91 0.11
N ASN A 129 7.93 -14.83 0.97
CA ASN A 129 8.77 -15.93 1.39
C ASN A 129 8.94 -16.97 0.26
N GLU A 130 7.93 -17.19 -0.60
CA GLU A 130 8.09 -18.02 -1.80
C GLU A 130 9.12 -17.45 -2.78
N PHE A 131 9.21 -16.12 -2.87
CA PHE A 131 10.15 -15.43 -3.75
C PHE A 131 11.57 -15.37 -3.18
N GLU A 132 11.73 -14.89 -1.94
CA GLU A 132 13.02 -14.72 -1.27
C GLU A 132 13.62 -16.04 -0.76
N LYS A 133 12.83 -17.12 -0.76
CA LYS A 133 13.17 -18.48 -0.26
C LYS A 133 13.66 -18.53 1.18
N THR A 134 13.59 -17.41 1.90
CA THR A 134 14.19 -17.22 3.23
C THR A 134 13.24 -16.38 4.07
N ASN A 135 12.86 -16.87 5.25
CA ASN A 135 12.18 -16.04 6.25
C ASN A 135 13.25 -15.30 7.07
N PRO A 136 13.33 -13.95 7.01
CA PRO A 136 14.33 -13.18 7.75
C PRO A 136 14.15 -13.27 9.28
N TYR A 137 13.03 -13.81 9.75
CA TYR A 137 12.69 -14.02 11.16
C TYR A 137 12.32 -15.49 11.43
N ALA A 138 13.13 -16.43 10.93
CA ALA A 138 12.91 -17.85 11.18
C ALA A 138 12.76 -18.16 12.68
N GLY A 139 11.71 -18.93 13.04
CA GLY A 139 11.42 -19.32 14.42
C GLY A 139 10.80 -18.25 15.31
N SER A 140 10.54 -17.03 14.80
CA SER A 140 9.86 -15.99 15.56
C SER A 140 8.34 -16.19 15.56
N VAL A 141 7.71 -16.01 16.72
CA VAL A 141 6.24 -15.99 16.87
C VAL A 141 5.80 -14.53 17.02
N LEU A 142 5.06 -14.03 16.03
CA LEU A 142 4.43 -12.70 16.10
C LEU A 142 2.95 -12.91 16.37
N ASN A 143 2.47 -12.59 17.58
CA ASN A 143 1.05 -12.71 17.97
C ASN A 143 0.43 -14.10 17.67
N ASN A 144 1.13 -15.18 18.00
CA ASN A 144 0.72 -16.56 17.72
C ASN A 144 0.60 -16.91 16.22
N LEU A 145 1.01 -16.02 15.31
CA LEU A 145 1.25 -16.39 13.92
C LEU A 145 2.66 -16.97 13.80
N LEU A 146 2.73 -18.25 13.45
CA LEU A 146 3.93 -18.84 12.85
C LEU A 146 4.07 -18.23 11.46
N LEU A 147 5.13 -17.47 11.22
CA LEU A 147 5.45 -16.98 9.88
C LEU A 147 6.05 -18.14 9.08
N PRO A 148 5.33 -18.72 8.12
CA PRO A 148 5.83 -19.86 7.36
C PRO A 148 7.11 -19.44 6.65
N SER A 149 8.20 -20.20 6.78
CA SER A 149 9.32 -20.03 5.86
C SER A 149 8.82 -20.28 4.44
N GLY A 150 9.44 -19.61 3.47
CA GLY A 150 9.18 -19.89 2.06
C GLY A 150 9.37 -21.38 1.80
N LEU A 151 8.65 -21.91 0.80
CA LEU A 151 8.81 -23.30 0.36
C LEU A 151 10.30 -23.68 0.34
N MET A 152 10.64 -24.77 1.04
CA MET A 152 11.90 -25.49 0.82
C MET A 152 11.88 -26.12 -0.57
#